data_AF-A0A945Y5B1-F1
#
_entry.id   AF-A0A945Y5B1-F1
#
_cell.length_a   1.000
_cell.length_b   1.000
_cell.length_c   1.000
_cell.angle_alpha   90.00
_cell.angle_beta   90.00
_cell.angle_gamma   90.00
#
_symmetry.space_group_name_H-M   'P 1'
#
loop_
_entity.id
_entity.type
_entity.pdbx_description
1 polymer ?
#
loop_
_entity_poly.entity_id
_entity_poly.type
_entity_poly.pdbx_seq_one_letter_code
_entity_poly.pdbx_strand_id
1 'polypeptide(L)' 'MSLQDKKVTGVRVLDTAEEGASAIEVMVNRVIKEVQSQNIPIVDIQVTDSNCFLILGEKQPD' A
#
# COMPACT_ATOMS: atom_id res chain seq x y z
N MET A 1 12.23 8.42 10.60
CA MET A 1 11.00 9.23 10.51
C MET A 1 9.93 8.50 11.30
N SER A 2 9.43 9.08 12.40
CA SER A 2 8.44 8.45 13.28
C SER A 2 7.06 8.50 12.63
N LEU A 3 6.33 7.38 12.64
CA LEU A 3 4.92 7.26 12.19
C LEU A 3 3.93 8.00 13.12
N GLN A 4 4.40 8.74 14.12
CA GLN A 4 3.60 9.29 15.22
C GLN A 4 2.65 10.42 14.79
N ASP A 5 2.94 11.09 13.66
CA ASP A 5 2.13 12.20 13.12
C ASP A 5 1.24 11.80 11.93
N LYS A 6 1.24 10.52 11.53
CA LYS A 6 0.40 10.05 10.41
C LYS A 6 -0.68 9.10 10.93
N LYS A 7 -1.91 9.58 10.98
CA LYS A 7 -3.07 8.76 11.33
C LYS A 7 -3.32 7.74 10.22
N VAL A 8 -3.16 6.47 10.56
CA VAL A 8 -3.44 5.34 9.65
C VAL A 8 -4.95 5.18 9.56
N THR A 9 -5.50 5.22 8.34
CA THR A 9 -6.93 5.02 8.09
C THR A 9 -7.27 3.60 7.66
N GLY A 10 -6.30 2.86 7.16
CA GLY A 10 -6.52 1.50 6.72
C GLY A 10 -5.24 0.79 6.30
N VAL A 11 -5.37 -0.51 6.07
CA VAL A 11 -4.32 -1.35 5.51
C VAL A 11 -4.91 -2.10 4.33
N ARG A 12 -4.21 -2.10 3.20
CA ARG A 12 -4.57 -2.90 2.03
C ARG A 12 -3.56 -4.02 1.88
N VAL A 13 -4.05 -5.25 1.95
CA VAL A 13 -3.22 -6.46 1.86
C VAL A 13 -3.35 -7.05 0.47
N LEU A 14 -2.21 -7.37 -0.12
CA LEU A 14 -2.09 -8.10 -1.37
C LEU A 14 -1.47 -9.45 -1.06
N ASP A 15 -2.14 -10.51 -1.47
CA ASP A 15 -1.54 -11.83 -1.50
C ASP A 15 -0.59 -11.89 -2.70
N THR A 16 0.66 -12.21 -2.41
CA THR A 16 1.73 -12.37 -3.38
C THR A 16 2.30 -13.79 -3.33
N ALA A 17 1.59 -14.72 -2.67
CA ALA A 17 2.03 -16.09 -2.53
C ALA A 17 2.09 -16.74 -3.91
N GLU A 18 3.17 -17.45 -4.19
CA GLU A 18 3.36 -18.21 -5.43
C GLU A 18 3.41 -17.37 -6.74
N GLU A 19 3.35 -16.05 -6.64
CA GLU A 19 3.41 -15.14 -7.78
C GLU A 19 4.86 -14.78 -8.13
N GLY A 20 5.18 -14.75 -9.43
CA GLY A 20 6.50 -14.31 -9.89
C GLY A 20 6.73 -12.82 -9.62
N ALA A 21 7.99 -12.42 -9.45
CA ALA A 21 8.36 -11.02 -9.13
C ALA A 21 7.70 -9.99 -10.07
N SER A 22 7.61 -10.28 -11.37
CA SER A 22 6.95 -9.41 -12.35
C SER A 22 5.44 -9.29 -12.15
N ALA A 23 4.76 -10.36 -11.72
CA ALA A 23 3.33 -10.35 -11.44
C ALA A 23 3.05 -9.53 -10.17
N ILE A 24 3.88 -9.71 -9.14
CA ILE A 24 3.84 -8.91 -7.91
C ILE A 24 3.99 -7.42 -8.22
N GLU A 25 4.98 -7.04 -9.04
CA GLU A 25 5.20 -5.65 -9.43
C GLU A 25 3.97 -5.05 -10.12
N VAL A 26 3.36 -5.78 -11.06
CA VAL A 26 2.14 -5.32 -11.76
C VAL A 26 0.97 -5.15 -10.80
N MET A 27 0.77 -6.10 -9.89
CA MET A 27 -0.31 -6.05 -8.89
C MET A 27 -0.14 -4.88 -7.91
N VAL A 28 1.05 -4.74 -7.34
CA VAL A 28 1.36 -3.64 -6.40
C VAL A 28 1.23 -2.30 -7.10
N ASN A 29 1.78 -2.14 -8.32
CA ASN A 29 1.65 -0.89 -9.08
C ASN A 29 0.20 -0.54 -9.41
N ARG A 30 -0.63 -1.53 -9.71
CA ARG A 30 -2.06 -1.31 -9.94
C ARG A 30 -2.75 -0.78 -8.70
N VAL A 31 -2.50 -1.39 -7.53
CA VAL A 31 -3.09 -0.94 -6.27
C VAL A 31 -2.60 0.45 -5.88
N ILE A 32 -1.31 0.76 -6.06
CA ILE A 32 -0.77 2.09 -5.80
C ILE A 32 -1.51 3.14 -6.65
N LYS A 33 -1.71 2.88 -7.95
CA LYS A 33 -2.46 3.79 -8.83
C LYS A 33 -3.91 3.97 -8.39
N GLU A 34 -4.59 2.91 -7.97
CA GLU A 34 -5.96 3.00 -7.45
C GLU A 34 -6.03 3.85 -6.18
N VAL A 35 -5.09 3.65 -5.26
CA VAL A 35 -5.01 4.39 -3.99
C VAL A 35 -4.70 5.87 -4.22
N GLN A 36 -3.75 6.16 -5.11
CA GLN A 36 -3.44 7.52 -5.55
C GLN A 36 -4.65 8.21 -6.21
N SER A 37 -5.40 7.49 -7.05
CA SER A 37 -6.61 8.03 -7.68
C SER A 37 -7.69 8.41 -6.66
N GLN A 38 -7.65 7.86 -5.46
CA GLN A 38 -8.58 8.18 -4.36
C GLN A 38 -8.08 9.34 -3.47
N ASN A 39 -6.91 9.92 -3.79
CA ASN A 39 -6.19 10.91 -2.97
C ASN A 39 -5.84 10.39 -1.57
N ILE A 40 -5.67 9.06 -1.42
CA ILE A 40 -5.29 8.46 -0.14
C ILE A 40 -3.76 8.34 -0.13
N PRO A 41 -3.05 8.96 0.84
CA PRO A 41 -1.61 8.82 0.92
C PRO A 41 -1.22 7.42 1.41
N ILE A 42 -0.25 6.81 0.73
CA ILE A 42 0.41 5.60 1.22
C ILE A 42 1.48 6.04 2.22
N VAL A 43 1.37 5.58 3.45
CA VAL A 43 2.24 5.95 4.57
C VAL A 43 3.48 5.07 4.59
N ASP A 44 3.30 3.79 4.33
CA ASP A 44 4.34 2.78 4.36
C ASP A 44 3.93 1.56 3.50
N ILE A 45 4.92 0.80 3.04
CA ILE A 45 4.72 -0.45 2.29
C ILE A 45 5.63 -1.50 2.90
N GLN A 46 5.05 -2.60 3.38
CA GLN A 46 5.80 -3.72 3.93
C GLN A 46 5.56 -4.97 3.10
N VAL A 47 6.65 -5.59 2.66
CA VAL A 47 6.62 -6.80 1.85
C VAL A 47 7.17 -7.95 2.68
N THR A 48 6.46 -9.07 2.64
CA THR A 48 6.84 -10.36 3.23
C THR A 48 6.93 -11.40 2.13
N ASP A 49 7.35 -12.62 2.46
CA ASP A 49 7.46 -13.73 1.50
C ASP A 49 6.18 -13.99 0.69
N SER A 50 5.01 -13.75 1.28
CA SER A 50 3.73 -14.13 0.69
C SER A 50 2.73 -13.00 0.63
N ASN A 51 3.02 -11.84 1.23
CA ASN A 51 2.07 -10.73 1.31
C ASN A 51 2.76 -9.38 1.17
N CYS A 52 2.06 -8.44 0.55
CA CYS A 52 2.40 -7.03 0.51
C CYS A 52 1.33 -6.21 1.23
N PHE A 53 1.75 -5.47 2.25
CA PHE A 53 0.91 -4.62 3.08
C PHE A 53 1.15 -3.17 2.71
N LEU A 54 0.10 -2.49 2.24
CA LEU A 54 0.10 -1.05 2.01
C LEU A 54 -0.62 -0.38 3.17
N ILE A 55 0.11 0.44 3.92
CA ILE A 55 -0.42 1.20 5.05
C ILE A 55 -0.93 2.54 4.51
N LEU A 56 -2.22 2.79 4.68
CA LEU A 56 -2.91 3.96 4.15
C LEU A 56 -3.11 5.01 5.25
N GLY A 57 -2.85 6.27 4.92
CA GLY A 57 -2.97 7.40 5.83
C GLY A 57 -4.29 8.14 5.68
N GLU A 58 -4.52 9.13 6.54
CA GLU A 58 -5.65 10.05 6.37
C GLU A 58 -5.57 10.76 5.03
N LYS A 59 -6.69 10.71 4.30
CA LYS A 59 -6.91 11.49 3.08
C LYS A 59 -6.67 12.94 3.45
N GLN A 60 -5.68 13.58 2.81
CA GLN A 60 -5.50 15.02 3.00
C GLN A 60 -6.74 15.71 2.41
N PRO A 61 -7.49 16.50 3.21
CA PRO A 61 -8.50 17.36 2.67
C PRO A 61 -7.83 18.43 1.80
N ASP A 62 -8.46 18.72 0.66
CA ASP A 62 -8.06 19.78 -0.29
C ASP A 62 -8.07 21.16 0.38
#